data_AF-Q84X07-F1
#
_entry.id   AF-Q84X07-F1
#
_cell.length_a   1.000
_cell.length_b   1.000
_cell.length_c   1.000
_cell.angle_alpha   90.00
_cell.angle_beta   90.00
_cell.angle_gamma   90.00
#
_symmetry.space_group_name_H-M   'P 1'
#
loop_
_entity.id
_entity.type
_entity.pdbx_description
1 polymer ?
#
loop_
_entity_poly.entity_id
_entity_poly.type
_entity_poly.pdbx_seq_one_letter_code
_entity_poly.pdbx_strand_id
1 'polypeptide(L)'
;MKSRNREMFKVGPIGSKQYYDKSWEEKGRNMISSIYVAFNKDSIKCIQFSYFHNGVHVVSEKHGSSKGQSYEIVRLNDDEYVTGLSGIFWERKVTSLTFHTNQGKHGPFCNGTGYSSSYMADYKKEIDVKIRDRREFGGFFGSFDDEFDGLTSIGIYVYPTYDNKPTLNQAWDPLYAFAHNQIPTIADGIPVMHIRYKPKLKDRIFSKLDFKRAMLCLIKVFLD
;
A
#
# COMPACT_ATOMS: atom_id res chain seq x y z
N MET A 1 -16.14 -22.26 -4.97
CA MET A 1 -16.22 -20.95 -4.27
C MET A 1 -15.98 -19.85 -5.29
N LYS A 2 -16.95 -18.95 -5.53
CA LYS A 2 -16.65 -17.71 -6.26
C LYS A 2 -15.60 -16.97 -5.44
N SER A 3 -14.47 -16.61 -6.06
CA SER A 3 -13.47 -15.73 -5.47
C SER A 3 -14.20 -14.54 -4.84
N ARG A 4 -13.99 -14.26 -3.54
CA ARG A 4 -14.52 -13.02 -2.95
C ARG A 4 -14.01 -11.88 -3.82
N ASN A 5 -14.91 -11.15 -4.48
CA ASN A 5 -14.53 -9.97 -5.24
C ASN A 5 -14.08 -8.93 -4.21
N ARG A 6 -12.79 -8.93 -3.88
CA ARG A 6 -12.22 -8.00 -2.92
C ARG A 6 -12.15 -6.64 -3.61
N GLU A 7 -12.85 -5.66 -3.07
CA GLU A 7 -12.73 -4.29 -3.54
C GLU A 7 -11.38 -3.72 -3.10
N MET A 8 -10.71 -3.04 -4.01
CA MET A 8 -9.45 -2.33 -3.77
C MET A 8 -9.69 -0.83 -3.88
N PHE A 9 -8.94 -0.04 -3.12
CA PHE A 9 -8.99 1.42 -3.21
C PHE A 9 -7.64 1.99 -3.68
N LYS A 10 -7.67 3.19 -4.26
CA LYS A 10 -6.48 3.90 -4.72
C LYS A 10 -5.85 4.71 -3.58
N VAL A 11 -4.53 4.66 -3.45
CA VAL A 11 -3.76 5.57 -2.59
C VAL A 11 -2.76 6.33 -3.45
N GLY A 12 -2.69 7.65 -3.25
CA GLY A 12 -1.95 8.56 -4.10
C GLY A 12 -2.81 9.13 -5.25
N PRO A 13 -2.22 9.48 -6.39
CA PRO A 13 -0.84 9.18 -6.83
C PRO A 13 0.23 10.17 -6.33
N ILE A 14 1.50 9.80 -6.49
CA ILE A 14 2.59 10.78 -6.65
C ILE A 14 2.38 11.43 -8.02
N GLY A 15 2.37 12.76 -8.06
CA GLY A 15 2.12 13.52 -9.28
C GLY A 15 0.66 13.65 -9.65
N SER A 16 0.39 14.07 -10.88
CA SER A 16 -0.97 14.33 -11.35
C SER A 16 -1.12 14.05 -12.83
N LYS A 17 -2.21 13.34 -13.16
CA LYS A 17 -2.60 13.07 -14.54
C LYS A 17 -3.13 14.35 -15.20
N GLN A 18 -2.72 14.60 -16.44
CA GLN A 18 -3.24 15.64 -17.32
C GLN A 18 -4.29 15.08 -18.29
N TYR A 19 -5.02 15.96 -18.97
CA TYR A 19 -6.10 15.56 -19.89
C TYR A 19 -5.61 14.66 -21.03
N TYR A 20 -4.41 14.91 -21.56
CA TYR A 20 -3.81 14.19 -22.68
C TYR A 20 -3.01 12.95 -22.26
N ASP A 21 -2.85 12.71 -20.96
CA ASP A 21 -2.01 11.61 -20.48
C ASP A 21 -2.69 10.26 -20.67
N LYS A 22 -1.91 9.27 -21.10
CA LYS A 22 -2.33 7.88 -21.15
C LYS A 22 -2.28 7.25 -19.76
N SER A 23 -3.43 6.79 -19.28
CA SER A 23 -3.53 6.06 -18.01
C SER A 23 -3.20 4.58 -18.18
N TRP A 24 -2.64 3.98 -17.14
CA TRP A 24 -2.37 2.55 -17.07
C TRP A 24 -2.68 1.99 -15.67
N GLU A 25 -3.02 0.71 -15.61
CA GLU A 25 -3.40 0.02 -14.38
C GLU A 25 -2.89 -1.43 -14.37
N GLU A 26 -2.23 -1.84 -13.28
CA GLU A 26 -1.72 -3.20 -13.03
C GLU A 26 -2.44 -3.83 -11.83
N LYS A 27 -3.75 -4.03 -11.95
CA LYS A 27 -4.60 -4.54 -10.86
C LYS A 27 -4.42 -6.02 -10.57
N GLY A 28 -4.50 -6.40 -9.29
CA GLY A 28 -4.62 -7.79 -8.85
C GLY A 28 -3.34 -8.61 -8.96
N ARG A 29 -2.21 -7.99 -9.34
CA ARG A 29 -0.92 -8.66 -9.50
C ARG A 29 0.02 -8.30 -8.36
N ASN A 30 -0.05 -9.05 -7.27
CA ASN A 30 0.66 -8.74 -6.03
C ASN A 30 2.01 -9.48 -5.86
N MET A 31 2.34 -10.40 -6.76
CA MET A 31 3.59 -11.16 -6.78
C MET A 31 4.57 -10.57 -7.80
N ILE A 32 5.03 -9.33 -7.56
CA ILE A 32 6.06 -8.72 -8.40
C ILE A 32 7.39 -9.45 -8.16
N SER A 33 8.01 -9.91 -9.23
CA SER A 33 9.36 -10.51 -9.23
C SER A 33 10.42 -9.49 -9.64
N SER A 34 10.13 -8.61 -10.59
CA SER A 34 11.05 -7.53 -10.96
C SER A 34 10.33 -6.31 -11.50
N ILE A 35 10.94 -5.14 -11.26
CA ILE A 35 10.50 -3.83 -11.75
C ILE A 35 11.58 -3.29 -12.68
N TYR A 36 11.22 -2.99 -13.91
CA TYR A 36 12.10 -2.42 -14.92
C TYR A 36 11.80 -0.93 -15.00
N VAL A 37 12.82 -0.10 -14.80
CA VAL A 37 12.70 1.36 -14.85
C VAL A 37 13.68 1.90 -15.87
N ALA A 38 13.16 2.63 -16.85
CA ALA A 38 13.96 3.37 -17.81
C ALA A 38 13.80 4.87 -17.53
N PHE A 39 14.90 5.60 -17.48
CA PHE A 39 14.90 7.03 -17.17
C PHE A 39 16.01 7.76 -17.94
N ASN A 40 15.87 9.07 -18.03
CA ASN A 40 16.97 9.95 -18.43
C ASN A 40 17.31 10.86 -17.24
N LYS A 41 18.12 11.90 -17.46
CA LYS A 41 18.43 12.87 -16.40
C LYS A 41 17.20 13.60 -15.85
N ASP A 42 16.16 13.82 -16.66
CA ASP A 42 15.04 14.72 -16.33
C ASP A 42 13.85 13.99 -15.71
N SER A 43 13.52 12.78 -16.20
CA SER A 43 12.33 12.06 -15.76
C SER A 43 12.40 10.56 -16.00
N ILE A 44 11.50 9.85 -15.32
CA ILE A 44 11.22 8.44 -15.65
C ILE A 44 10.49 8.39 -16.99
N LYS A 45 11.00 7.53 -17.89
CA LYS A 45 10.56 7.38 -19.28
C LYS A 45 9.69 6.16 -19.49
N CYS A 46 9.97 5.08 -18.76
CA CYS A 46 9.19 3.86 -18.84
C CYS A 46 9.25 3.06 -17.54
N ILE A 47 8.15 2.39 -17.23
CA ILE A 47 8.05 1.39 -16.17
C ILE A 47 7.42 0.12 -16.74
N GLN A 48 7.97 -1.02 -16.38
CA GLN A 48 7.41 -2.34 -16.71
C GLN A 48 7.58 -3.26 -15.51
N PHE A 49 6.69 -4.23 -15.37
CA PHE A 49 6.69 -5.17 -14.27
C PHE A 49 6.78 -6.59 -14.79
N SER A 50 7.38 -7.46 -13.98
CA SER A 50 7.26 -8.90 -14.17
C SER A 50 6.76 -9.54 -12.88
N TYR A 51 5.89 -10.52 -13.04
CA TYR A 51 5.19 -11.18 -11.96
C TYR A 51 5.45 -12.67 -11.98
N PHE A 52 5.43 -13.28 -10.80
CA PHE A 52 5.35 -14.72 -10.69
C PHE A 52 3.88 -15.13 -10.66
N HIS A 53 3.43 -15.89 -11.65
CA HIS A 53 2.06 -16.38 -11.74
C HIS A 53 2.08 -17.86 -12.14
N ASN A 54 1.48 -18.74 -11.33
CA ASN A 54 1.41 -20.18 -11.59
C ASN A 54 2.76 -20.85 -11.95
N GLY A 55 3.85 -20.44 -11.29
CA GLY A 55 5.17 -21.01 -11.56
C GLY A 55 5.95 -20.36 -12.70
N VAL A 56 5.35 -19.43 -13.44
CA VAL A 56 5.96 -18.78 -14.60
C VAL A 56 6.09 -17.27 -14.41
N HIS A 57 7.14 -16.69 -15.00
CA HIS A 57 7.28 -15.24 -15.09
C HIS A 57 6.41 -14.69 -16.21
N VAL A 58 5.52 -13.76 -15.86
CA VAL A 58 4.68 -13.03 -16.81
C VAL A 58 5.08 -11.56 -16.78
N VAL A 59 5.36 -11.00 -17.94
CA VAL A 59 5.76 -9.59 -18.08
C VAL A 59 4.52 -8.75 -18.44
N SER A 60 4.40 -7.57 -17.83
CA SER A 60 3.33 -6.61 -18.15
C SER A 60 3.52 -5.95 -19.51
N GLU A 61 2.51 -5.22 -19.97
CA GLU A 61 2.74 -4.16 -20.95
C GLU A 61 3.76 -3.17 -20.40
N LYS A 62 4.55 -2.59 -21.31
CA LYS A 62 5.47 -1.51 -20.99
C LYS A 62 4.69 -0.20 -20.92
N HIS A 63 4.78 0.51 -19.80
CA HIS A 63 4.13 1.81 -19.60
C HIS A 63 5.13 2.93 -19.87
N GLY A 64 4.79 3.86 -20.77
CA GLY A 64 5.69 4.92 -21.23
C GLY A 64 6.50 4.52 -22.47
N SER A 65 7.57 5.24 -22.76
CA SER A 65 8.33 5.09 -24.01
C SER A 65 9.71 4.48 -23.82
N SER A 66 10.28 3.96 -24.91
CA SER A 66 11.60 3.31 -24.86
C SER A 66 12.77 4.29 -24.97
N LYS A 67 12.52 5.61 -24.82
CA LYS A 67 13.53 6.69 -24.95
C LYS A 67 14.37 6.92 -23.68
N GLY A 68 14.46 5.93 -22.80
CA GLY A 68 15.36 5.98 -21.64
C GLY A 68 16.82 5.99 -22.07
N GLN A 69 17.67 6.68 -21.30
CA GLN A 69 19.13 6.64 -21.49
C GLN A 69 19.79 5.65 -20.52
N SER A 70 19.17 5.48 -19.35
CA SER A 70 19.58 4.54 -18.32
C SER A 70 18.44 3.55 -18.06
N TYR A 71 18.81 2.31 -17.76
CA TYR A 71 17.88 1.22 -17.50
C TYR A 71 18.33 0.50 -16.23
N GLU A 72 17.41 0.35 -15.28
CA GLU A 72 17.65 -0.39 -14.04
C GLU A 72 16.57 -1.45 -13.83
N ILE A 73 16.98 -2.56 -13.22
CA ILE A 73 16.11 -3.70 -12.91
C ILE A 73 16.18 -3.95 -11.41
N VAL A 74 15.08 -3.70 -10.73
CA VAL A 74 14.87 -4.08 -9.34
C VAL A 74 14.39 -5.52 -9.32
N ARG A 75 15.12 -6.41 -8.65
CA ARG A 75 14.69 -7.79 -8.40
C ARG A 75 14.22 -7.89 -6.96
N LEU A 76 12.98 -8.32 -6.75
CA LEU A 76 12.43 -8.53 -5.43
C LEU A 76 12.64 -9.98 -5.02
N ASN A 77 12.96 -10.20 -3.75
CA ASN A 77 13.01 -11.54 -3.18
C ASN A 77 11.59 -12.16 -3.06
N ASP A 78 11.51 -13.48 -2.91
CA ASP A 78 10.24 -14.21 -2.83
C ASP A 78 9.36 -13.78 -1.65
N ASP A 79 9.96 -13.29 -0.56
CA ASP A 79 9.30 -12.74 0.63
C ASP A 79 9.29 -11.21 0.66
N GLU A 80 9.77 -10.55 -0.41
CA GLU A 80 9.78 -9.11 -0.56
C GLU A 80 8.55 -8.60 -1.33
N TYR A 81 7.86 -7.61 -0.78
CA TYR A 81 6.65 -7.02 -1.34
C TYR A 81 6.63 -5.51 -1.13
N VAL A 82 5.94 -4.82 -2.05
CA VAL A 82 5.81 -3.36 -2.02
C VAL A 82 4.94 -2.92 -0.85
N THR A 83 5.40 -1.91 -0.13
CA THR A 83 4.71 -1.30 1.02
C THR A 83 4.34 0.16 0.80
N GLY A 84 5.01 0.82 -0.15
CA GLY A 84 4.85 2.24 -0.39
C GLY A 84 5.65 2.74 -1.59
N LEU A 85 5.54 4.03 -1.83
CA LEU A 85 6.29 4.76 -2.85
C LEU A 85 6.78 6.08 -2.24
N SER A 86 7.94 6.55 -2.65
CA SER A 86 8.27 7.98 -2.52
C SER A 86 8.83 8.50 -3.82
N GLY A 87 8.75 9.79 -4.02
CA GLY A 87 9.26 10.40 -5.24
C GLY A 87 9.23 11.92 -5.18
N ILE A 88 9.71 12.54 -6.24
CA ILE A 88 9.66 13.98 -6.45
C ILE A 88 8.80 14.21 -7.69
N PHE A 89 7.78 15.06 -7.55
CA PHE A 89 6.97 15.50 -8.67
C PHE A 89 7.24 16.97 -8.95
N TRP A 90 7.84 17.24 -10.10
CA TRP A 90 8.29 18.57 -10.50
C TRP A 90 8.11 18.76 -12.00
N GLU A 91 7.74 19.97 -12.43
CA GLU A 91 7.47 20.30 -13.85
C GLU A 91 6.57 19.27 -14.57
N ARG A 92 5.47 18.87 -13.90
CA ARG A 92 4.47 17.91 -14.42
C ARG A 92 4.99 16.48 -14.63
N LYS A 93 6.16 16.14 -14.10
CA LYS A 93 6.80 14.82 -14.25
C LYS A 93 7.25 14.26 -12.91
N VAL A 94 7.27 12.94 -12.80
CA VAL A 94 7.93 12.22 -11.70
C VAL A 94 9.42 12.17 -12.03
N THR A 95 10.18 13.03 -11.36
CA THR A 95 11.62 13.23 -11.57
C THR A 95 12.47 12.41 -10.62
N SER A 96 11.84 11.79 -9.62
CA SER A 96 12.45 10.78 -8.77
C SER A 96 11.40 9.79 -8.30
N LEU A 97 11.74 8.50 -8.26
CA LEU A 97 10.87 7.45 -7.73
C LEU A 97 11.67 6.46 -6.91
N THR A 98 11.10 6.01 -5.81
CA THR A 98 11.66 4.99 -4.93
C THR A 98 10.55 4.03 -4.56
N PHE A 99 10.76 2.75 -4.79
CA PHE A 99 9.85 1.70 -4.34
C PHE A 99 10.21 1.33 -2.91
N HIS A 100 9.23 1.38 -2.00
CA HIS A 100 9.43 0.90 -0.63
C HIS A 100 8.92 -0.53 -0.55
N THR A 101 9.67 -1.37 0.12
CA THR A 101 9.32 -2.77 0.37
C THR A 101 9.39 -3.07 1.87
N ASN A 102 8.96 -4.25 2.27
CA ASN A 102 9.16 -4.74 3.63
C ASN A 102 10.64 -5.01 3.98
N GLN A 103 11.53 -5.07 2.98
CA GLN A 103 12.96 -5.33 3.19
C GLN A 103 13.83 -4.09 2.99
N GLY A 104 13.31 -3.01 2.40
CA GLY A 104 14.07 -1.78 2.23
C GLY A 104 13.46 -0.80 1.23
N LYS A 105 14.34 -0.06 0.57
CA LYS A 105 13.99 0.91 -0.46
C LYS A 105 14.85 0.67 -1.69
N HIS A 106 14.21 0.67 -2.86
CA HIS A 106 14.87 0.56 -4.16
C HIS A 106 14.75 1.89 -4.90
N GLY A 107 15.89 2.47 -5.30
CA GLY A 107 16.00 3.83 -5.84
C GLY A 107 16.74 4.78 -4.90
N PRO A 108 16.67 6.12 -5.13
CA PRO A 108 15.83 6.78 -6.12
C PRO A 108 16.25 6.53 -7.58
N PHE A 109 15.29 6.17 -8.42
CA PHE A 109 15.42 6.18 -9.88
C PHE A 109 15.15 7.58 -10.38
N CYS A 110 16.04 8.09 -11.23
CA CYS A 110 16.08 9.50 -11.62
C CYS A 110 16.31 10.42 -10.39
N ASN A 111 17.34 11.26 -10.48
CA ASN A 111 17.67 12.23 -9.43
C ASN A 111 18.24 13.53 -10.03
N GLY A 112 17.92 13.80 -11.30
CA GLY A 112 18.57 14.84 -12.09
C GLY A 112 17.68 16.04 -12.33
N THR A 113 17.07 16.61 -11.29
CA THR A 113 16.47 17.94 -11.46
C THR A 113 17.54 19.02 -11.61
N GLY A 114 18.77 18.76 -11.14
CA GLY A 114 19.87 19.73 -11.12
C GLY A 114 19.78 20.74 -9.97
N TYR A 115 18.72 20.69 -9.16
CA TYR A 115 18.52 21.55 -8.01
C TYR A 115 18.93 20.87 -6.70
N SER A 116 19.22 21.69 -5.68
CA SER A 116 19.53 21.20 -4.33
C SER A 116 18.37 20.36 -3.75
N SER A 117 18.71 19.36 -2.93
CA SER A 117 17.75 18.57 -2.17
C SER A 117 16.85 19.42 -1.28
N SER A 118 17.34 20.56 -0.77
CA SER A 118 16.54 21.47 0.06
C SER A 118 15.43 22.14 -0.76
N TYR A 119 15.73 22.52 -2.00
CA TYR A 119 14.78 23.12 -2.92
C TYR A 119 13.71 22.11 -3.37
N MET A 120 14.11 20.86 -3.53
CA MET A 120 13.22 19.77 -3.94
C MET A 120 12.38 19.17 -2.79
N ALA A 121 12.57 19.65 -1.56
CA ALA A 121 11.88 19.11 -0.39
C ALA A 121 10.34 19.25 -0.48
N ASP A 122 9.85 20.40 -0.95
CA ASP A 122 8.40 20.67 -1.06
C ASP A 122 7.70 19.83 -2.14
N TYR A 123 8.49 19.39 -3.14
CA TYR A 123 8.05 18.56 -4.25
C TYR A 123 8.13 17.06 -3.94
N LYS A 124 8.73 16.69 -2.81
CA LYS A 124 8.79 15.31 -2.35
C LYS A 124 7.40 14.86 -1.92
N LYS A 125 6.98 13.69 -2.40
CA LYS A 125 5.74 13.00 -2.04
C LYS A 125 6.06 11.59 -1.57
N GLU A 126 5.31 11.13 -0.58
CA GLU A 126 5.45 9.80 -0.01
C GLU A 126 4.06 9.20 0.17
N ILE A 127 3.90 7.98 -0.33
CA ILE A 127 2.76 7.11 -0.13
C ILE A 127 3.24 6.00 0.79
N ASP A 128 2.89 6.11 2.06
CA ASP A 128 3.12 5.07 3.05
C ASP A 128 1.78 4.48 3.49
N VAL A 129 1.43 3.35 2.85
CA VAL A 129 0.16 2.65 3.12
C VAL A 129 0.25 1.84 4.42
N LYS A 130 1.46 1.64 4.97
CA LYS A 130 1.73 0.70 6.07
C LYS A 130 1.24 -0.72 5.78
N ILE A 131 1.40 -1.17 4.53
CA ILE A 131 1.05 -2.54 4.11
C ILE A 131 1.84 -3.53 4.98
N ARG A 132 1.11 -4.42 5.65
CA ARG A 132 1.71 -5.39 6.59
C ARG A 132 1.83 -6.79 5.99
N ASP A 133 1.11 -7.03 4.91
CA ASP A 133 1.02 -8.32 4.24
C ASP A 133 0.95 -8.12 2.72
N ARG A 134 1.68 -8.93 1.95
CA ARG A 134 1.66 -8.91 0.47
C ARG A 134 0.24 -8.95 -0.12
N ARG A 135 -0.72 -9.57 0.57
CA ARG A 135 -2.13 -9.68 0.13
C ARG A 135 -2.88 -8.35 0.18
N GLU A 136 -2.35 -7.36 0.87
CA GLU A 136 -2.89 -5.98 0.91
C GLU A 136 -2.44 -5.17 -0.30
N PHE A 137 -1.30 -5.50 -0.91
CA PHE A 137 -0.85 -4.85 -2.12
C PHE A 137 -1.72 -5.33 -3.30
N GLY A 138 -2.45 -4.41 -3.91
CA GLY A 138 -3.38 -4.65 -5.01
C GLY A 138 -2.80 -4.35 -6.40
N GLY A 139 -1.57 -3.85 -6.48
CA GLY A 139 -0.91 -3.46 -7.71
C GLY A 139 -0.68 -1.95 -7.84
N PHE A 140 -0.35 -1.49 -9.04
CA PHE A 140 -0.05 -0.09 -9.32
C PHE A 140 -1.05 0.51 -10.32
N PHE A 141 -1.13 1.84 -10.32
CA PHE A 141 -1.72 2.61 -11.40
C PHE A 141 -0.90 3.86 -11.66
N GLY A 142 -1.08 4.47 -12.81
CA GLY A 142 -0.41 5.72 -13.11
C GLY A 142 -0.79 6.30 -14.46
N SER A 143 0.02 7.24 -14.91
CA SER A 143 -0.12 7.87 -16.21
C SER A 143 1.21 8.30 -16.79
N PHE A 144 1.28 8.31 -18.11
CA PHE A 144 2.38 8.87 -18.89
C PHE A 144 1.88 9.97 -19.80
N ASP A 145 2.73 10.96 -20.01
CA ASP A 145 2.62 11.94 -21.08
C ASP A 145 3.18 11.32 -22.36
N ASP A 146 2.32 11.08 -23.35
CA ASP A 146 2.69 10.47 -24.63
C ASP A 146 3.52 11.43 -25.52
N GLU A 147 3.41 12.74 -25.32
CA GLU A 147 4.09 13.77 -26.11
C GLU A 147 5.50 14.05 -25.56
N PHE A 148 5.63 14.20 -24.25
CA PHE A 148 6.90 14.52 -23.57
C PHE A 148 7.60 13.30 -22.95
N ASP A 149 7.04 12.12 -23.15
CA ASP A 149 7.60 10.83 -22.74
C ASP A 149 7.95 10.80 -21.25
N GLY A 150 7.02 11.17 -20.37
CA GLY A 150 7.31 11.30 -18.93
C GLY A 150 6.28 10.62 -18.07
N LEU A 151 6.71 9.90 -17.02
CA LEU A 151 5.78 9.44 -15.99
C LEU A 151 5.18 10.67 -15.30
N THR A 152 3.87 10.87 -15.40
CA THR A 152 3.20 12.04 -14.79
C THR A 152 2.54 11.69 -13.47
N SER A 153 2.14 10.43 -13.29
CA SER A 153 1.65 9.97 -12.00
C SER A 153 1.89 8.48 -11.74
N ILE A 154 2.03 8.11 -10.46
CA ILE A 154 2.06 6.71 -10.02
C ILE A 154 1.48 6.56 -8.62
N GLY A 155 0.63 5.56 -8.41
CA GLY A 155 -0.03 5.26 -7.14
C GLY A 155 -0.23 3.77 -6.92
N ILE A 156 -0.76 3.41 -5.75
CA ILE A 156 -0.90 2.03 -5.29
C ILE A 156 -2.38 1.66 -5.17
N TYR A 157 -2.76 0.49 -5.66
CA TYR A 157 -3.99 -0.18 -5.28
C TYR A 157 -3.80 -0.96 -3.99
N VAL A 158 -4.76 -0.85 -3.08
CA VAL A 158 -4.68 -1.48 -1.76
C VAL A 158 -5.94 -2.27 -1.50
N TYR A 159 -5.79 -3.53 -1.13
CA TYR A 159 -6.87 -4.31 -0.54
C TYR A 159 -6.96 -3.97 0.95
N PRO A 160 -8.14 -3.59 1.45
CA PRO A 160 -8.32 -3.46 2.89
C PRO A 160 -8.09 -4.83 3.54
N THR A 161 -7.35 -4.86 4.63
CA THR A 161 -7.29 -6.07 5.46
C THR A 161 -8.67 -6.34 6.03
N TYR A 162 -9.24 -7.48 5.68
CA TYR A 162 -10.18 -8.13 6.56
C TYR A 162 -9.33 -9.01 7.46
N ASP A 163 -9.20 -8.67 8.75
CA ASP A 163 -8.59 -9.53 9.78
C ASP A 163 -9.38 -10.86 9.92
N ASN A 164 -9.60 -11.66 8.87
CA ASN A 164 -10.69 -12.66 8.82
C ASN A 164 -12.05 -12.13 9.37
N LYS A 165 -12.20 -10.82 9.52
CA LYS A 165 -13.41 -10.18 10.01
C LYS A 165 -14.39 -10.20 8.85
N PRO A 166 -15.64 -10.60 9.10
CA PRO A 166 -16.66 -10.51 8.07
C PRO A 166 -16.71 -9.10 7.48
N THR A 167 -16.95 -8.99 6.17
CA THR A 167 -17.48 -7.73 5.62
C THR A 167 -18.79 -7.38 6.32
N LEU A 168 -19.24 -6.12 6.27
CA LEU A 168 -20.55 -5.75 6.85
C LEU A 168 -21.65 -6.71 6.37
N ASN A 169 -21.72 -6.98 5.07
CA ASN A 169 -22.70 -7.91 4.49
C ASN A 169 -22.54 -9.35 4.99
N GLN A 170 -21.31 -9.81 5.25
CA GLN A 170 -21.06 -11.13 5.83
C GLN A 170 -21.36 -11.18 7.34
N ALA A 171 -21.19 -10.08 8.07
CA ALA A 171 -21.51 -10.02 9.48
C ALA A 171 -23.03 -10.13 9.69
N TRP A 172 -23.80 -9.69 8.70
CA TRP A 172 -25.26 -9.77 8.64
C TRP A 172 -25.80 -11.04 7.97
N ASP A 173 -24.97 -11.85 7.32
CA ASP A 173 -25.39 -13.11 6.71
C ASP A 173 -25.52 -14.21 7.78
N PRO A 174 -26.73 -14.76 8.03
CA PRO A 174 -26.90 -15.87 8.97
C PRO A 174 -26.03 -17.08 8.62
N LEU A 175 -25.80 -17.36 7.34
CA LEU A 175 -24.99 -18.49 6.90
C LEU A 175 -23.51 -18.31 7.26
N TYR A 176 -22.98 -17.09 7.24
CA TYR A 176 -21.62 -16.79 7.68
C TYR A 176 -21.46 -16.96 9.19
N ALA A 177 -22.44 -16.46 9.96
CA ALA A 177 -22.48 -16.59 11.42
C ALA A 177 -22.50 -18.06 11.86
N PHE A 178 -23.35 -18.88 11.22
CA PHE A 178 -23.41 -20.33 11.43
C PHE A 178 -22.13 -21.05 11.01
N ALA A 179 -21.58 -20.77 9.82
CA ALA A 179 -20.37 -21.43 9.33
C ALA A 179 -19.13 -21.15 10.19
N HIS A 180 -19.09 -20.02 10.91
CA HIS A 180 -17.99 -19.63 11.78
C HIS A 180 -18.29 -19.82 13.29
N ASN A 181 -19.39 -20.49 13.66
CA ASN A 181 -19.84 -20.65 15.05
C ASN A 181 -19.88 -19.32 15.83
N GLN A 182 -20.22 -18.21 15.15
CA GLN A 182 -20.44 -16.92 15.78
C GLN A 182 -21.94 -16.73 15.93
N ILE A 183 -22.47 -16.83 17.15
CA ILE A 183 -23.85 -16.43 17.44
C ILE A 183 -23.83 -14.92 17.68
N PRO A 184 -24.46 -14.09 16.82
CA PRO A 184 -24.61 -12.67 17.11
C PRO A 184 -25.48 -12.50 18.35
N THR A 185 -25.07 -11.69 19.31
CA THR A 185 -25.94 -11.31 20.43
C THR A 185 -26.94 -10.27 19.92
N ILE A 186 -28.24 -10.52 19.98
CA ILE A 186 -29.23 -9.53 19.55
C ILE A 186 -29.46 -8.53 20.68
N ALA A 187 -29.24 -7.24 20.43
CA ALA A 187 -29.64 -6.14 21.31
C ALA A 187 -30.68 -5.29 20.57
N ASP A 188 -31.84 -5.04 21.18
CA ASP A 188 -32.94 -4.21 20.61
C ASP A 188 -33.36 -4.60 19.18
N GLY A 189 -33.38 -5.89 18.87
CA GLY A 189 -33.71 -6.40 17.53
C GLY A 189 -32.59 -6.28 16.50
N ILE A 190 -31.42 -5.78 16.89
CA ILE A 190 -30.23 -5.61 16.07
C ILE A 190 -29.18 -6.67 16.48
N PRO A 191 -28.82 -7.62 15.60
CA PRO A 191 -27.63 -8.47 15.75
C PRO A 191 -26.36 -7.66 16.03
N VAL A 192 -25.81 -7.78 17.23
CA VAL A 192 -24.53 -7.23 17.66
C VAL A 192 -23.48 -8.33 17.61
N MET A 193 -22.55 -8.23 16.67
CA MET A 193 -21.35 -9.05 16.70
C MET A 193 -20.42 -8.52 17.79
N HIS A 194 -20.00 -9.39 18.71
CA HIS A 194 -18.85 -9.10 19.57
C HIS A 194 -17.60 -9.10 18.70
N ILE A 195 -17.31 -7.96 18.07
CA ILE A 195 -16.01 -7.71 17.45
C ILE A 195 -15.01 -7.88 18.59
N ARG A 196 -14.19 -8.94 18.53
CA ARG A 196 -13.09 -9.17 19.48
C ARG A 196 -12.07 -8.06 19.24
N TYR A 197 -12.34 -6.89 19.80
CA TYR A 197 -11.45 -5.73 19.80
C TYR A 197 -10.18 -6.17 20.52
N LYS A 198 -9.07 -6.28 19.79
CA LYS A 198 -7.76 -6.35 20.43
C LYS A 198 -7.45 -4.94 20.91
N PRO A 199 -7.41 -4.68 22.23
CA PRO A 199 -7.17 -3.34 22.73
C PRO A 199 -5.81 -2.83 22.27
N LYS A 200 -5.69 -1.51 22.08
CA LYS A 200 -4.42 -0.89 21.67
C LYS A 200 -3.35 -1.27 22.69
N LEU A 201 -2.08 -1.35 22.27
CA LEU A 201 -0.98 -1.82 23.14
C LEU A 201 -0.97 -1.12 24.52
N LYS A 202 -1.28 0.18 24.56
CA LYS A 202 -1.44 0.94 25.80
C LYS A 202 -2.51 0.35 26.73
N ASP A 203 -3.67 -0.04 26.21
CA ASP A 203 -4.79 -0.60 26.98
C ASP A 203 -4.43 -1.99 27.53
N ARG A 204 -3.60 -2.76 26.80
CA ARG A 204 -3.05 -4.06 27.29
C ARG A 204 -2.02 -3.87 28.40
N ILE A 205 -1.28 -2.77 28.38
CA ILE A 205 -0.35 -2.40 29.46
C ILE A 205 -1.15 -1.97 30.68
N PHE A 206 -2.17 -1.12 30.51
CA PHE A 206 -3.08 -0.71 31.59
C PHE A 206 -3.85 -1.89 32.20
N SER A 207 -4.24 -2.90 31.42
CA SER A 207 -4.90 -4.10 31.96
C SER A 207 -3.95 -5.03 32.73
N LYS A 208 -2.63 -4.94 32.48
CA LYS A 208 -1.60 -5.71 33.21
C LYS A 208 -1.09 -4.99 34.45
N LEU A 209 -1.15 -3.66 34.45
CA LEU A 209 -0.95 -2.86 35.64
C LEU A 209 -2.17 -3.07 36.53
N ASP A 210 -2.01 -3.85 37.60
CA ASP A 210 -3.05 -4.04 38.60
C ASP A 210 -3.23 -2.74 39.39
N PHE A 211 -3.84 -1.74 38.75
CA PHE A 211 -4.20 -0.47 39.36
C PHE A 211 -5.15 -0.69 40.53
N LYS A 212 -5.94 -1.78 40.53
CA LYS A 212 -6.76 -2.13 41.70
C LYS A 212 -5.88 -2.42 42.91
N ARG A 213 -4.85 -3.29 42.78
CA ARG A 213 -3.88 -3.51 43.87
C ARG A 213 -3.09 -2.26 44.21
N ALA A 214 -2.60 -1.51 43.22
CA ALA A 214 -1.81 -0.30 43.48
C ALA A 214 -2.63 0.78 44.18
N MET A 215 -3.88 0.98 43.78
CA MET A 215 -4.79 1.95 44.39
C MET A 215 -5.28 1.47 45.77
N LEU A 216 -5.55 0.18 45.96
CA LEU A 216 -5.81 -0.39 47.31
C LEU A 216 -4.61 -0.22 48.25
N CYS A 217 -3.39 -0.36 47.74
CA CYS A 217 -2.17 -0.13 48.50
C CYS A 217 -2.03 1.35 48.88
N LEU A 218 -2.29 2.27 47.94
CA LEU A 218 -2.28 3.72 48.19
C LEU A 218 -3.37 4.14 49.18
N ILE A 219 -4.60 3.61 49.04
CA ILE A 219 -5.71 3.92 49.96
C ILE A 219 -5.39 3.41 51.38
N LYS A 220 -4.75 2.23 51.53
CA LYS A 220 -4.27 1.77 52.84
C LYS A 220 -3.21 2.70 53.43
N VAL A 221 -2.24 3.15 52.64
CA VAL A 221 -1.18 4.07 53.10
C VAL A 221 -1.71 5.43 53.53
N PHE A 222 -2.87 5.87 53.02
CA PHE A 222 -3.49 7.14 53.40
C PHE A 222 -4.53 7.04 54.53
N LEU A 223 -4.94 5.82 54.91
CA LEU A 223 -5.92 5.58 55.98
C LEU A 223 -5.30 5.10 57.30
N ASP A 224 -4.00 4.80 57.31
CA ASP A 224 -3.17 4.57 58.50
C ASP A 224 -2.35 5.83 58.82
#